data_AF-A0A392T5C2-F1
#
_entry.id   AF-A0A392T5C2-F1
#
_cell.length_a   1.000
_cell.length_b   1.000
_cell.length_c   1.000
_cell.angle_alpha   90.00
_cell.angle_beta   90.00
_cell.angle_gamma   90.00
#
_symmetry.space_group_name_H-M   'P 1'
#
loop_
_entity.id
_entity.type
_entity.pdbx_description
1 polymer ?
#
loop_
_entity_poly.entity_id
_entity_poly.type
_entity_poly.pdbx_seq_one_letter_code
_entity_poly.pdbx_strand_id
1 'polypeptide(L)' 'CKFCSRESTVTMIPGRGKPLTNETSESGKFSPLMLFDCRGYEPIGFIFSTGWKVESVSYFVIV' A
#
# COMPACT_ATOMS: atom_id res chain seq x y z
N CYS A 1 21.23 4.80 9.36
CA CYS A 1 21.20 3.58 10.18
C CYS A 1 21.82 3.87 11.55
N LYS A 2 21.13 3.58 12.67
CA LYS A 2 21.63 3.86 14.03
C LYS A 2 22.86 3.02 14.43
N PHE A 3 23.05 1.85 13.83
CA PHE A 3 24.17 0.94 14.16
C PHE A 3 25.45 1.24 13.37
N CYS A 4 25.34 1.48 12.06
CA CYS A 4 26.50 1.61 11.17
C CYS A 4 26.65 3.01 10.53
N SER A 5 25.86 3.99 10.94
CA SER A 5 25.86 5.37 10.43
C SER A 5 25.62 5.55 8.92
N ARG A 6 25.38 4.47 8.17
CA ARG A 6 25.04 4.54 6.74
C ARG A 6 23.76 5.35 6.52
N GLU A 7 23.81 6.28 5.59
CA GLU A 7 22.64 6.97 5.04
C GLU A 7 21.98 6.11 3.97
N SER A 8 20.66 6.03 4.03
CA SER A 8 19.81 5.16 3.21
C SER A 8 18.50 5.89 2.93
N THR A 9 17.82 5.55 1.83
CA THR A 9 16.58 6.24 1.41
C THR A 9 15.44 5.25 1.15
N VAL A 10 14.20 5.72 1.36
CA VAL A 10 12.97 5.07 0.91
C VAL A 10 12.15 6.12 0.19
N THR A 11 11.85 5.91 -1.10
CA THR A 11 11.10 6.88 -1.91
C THR A 11 9.92 6.19 -2.57
N MET A 12 8.70 6.68 -2.34
CA MET A 12 7.51 6.14 -3.01
C MET A 12 7.55 6.49 -4.50
N ILE A 13 7.35 5.50 -5.35
CA ILE A 13 7.17 5.68 -6.80
C ILE A 13 5.66 5.84 -7.06
N PRO A 14 5.19 7.04 -7.47
CA PRO A 14 3.78 7.27 -7.72
C PRO A 14 3.27 6.49 -8.94
N GLY A 15 1.95 6.27 -9.01
CA GLY A 15 1.30 5.62 -10.15
C GLY A 15 1.49 4.10 -10.27
N ARG A 16 2.12 3.46 -9.27
CA ARG A 16 2.37 2.00 -9.25
C ARG A 16 1.36 1.22 -8.41
N GLY A 17 0.61 1.91 -7.56
CA GLY A 17 -0.48 1.33 -6.77
C GLY A 17 -1.77 1.22 -7.56
N LYS A 18 -2.62 0.24 -7.21
CA LYS A 18 -3.99 0.12 -7.70
C LYS A 18 -4.97 -0.15 -6.54
N PRO A 19 -6.19 0.42 -6.57
CA PRO A 19 -7.21 0.13 -5.56
C PRO A 19 -7.51 -1.37 -5.48
N LEU A 20 -7.82 -1.86 -4.28
CA LEU A 20 -8.37 -3.20 -4.13
C LEU A 20 -9.83 -3.16 -4.56
N THR A 21 -10.17 -3.86 -5.64
CA THR A 21 -11.56 -3.98 -6.12
C THR A 21 -12.26 -5.18 -5.48
N ASN A 22 -13.60 -5.17 -5.50
CA ASN A 22 -14.39 -6.29 -4.96
C ASN A 22 -14.04 -7.61 -5.68
N GLU A 23 -13.97 -7.58 -7.01
CA GLU A 23 -13.55 -8.73 -7.84
C GLU A 23 -12.17 -9.28 -7.45
N THR A 24 -11.20 -8.38 -7.19
CA THR A 24 -9.84 -8.78 -6.78
C THR A 24 -9.87 -9.47 -5.41
N SER A 25 -10.63 -8.91 -4.47
CA SER A 25 -10.83 -9.46 -3.13
C SER A 25 -11.52 -10.83 -3.15
N GLU A 26 -12.63 -10.97 -3.88
CA GLU A 26 -13.40 -12.21 -4.01
C GLU A 26 -12.56 -13.33 -4.66
N SER A 27 -11.69 -12.98 -5.60
CA SER A 27 -10.76 -13.93 -6.21
C SER A 27 -9.57 -14.32 -5.32
N GLY A 28 -9.45 -13.74 -4.12
CA GLY A 28 -8.35 -13.98 -3.19
C GLY A 28 -6.98 -13.47 -3.69
N LYS A 29 -6.98 -12.58 -4.69
CA LYS A 29 -5.76 -12.07 -5.32
C LYS A 29 -5.23 -10.85 -4.58
N PHE A 30 -3.92 -10.66 -4.64
CA PHE A 30 -3.27 -9.47 -4.10
C PHE A 30 -3.40 -8.27 -5.05
N SER A 31 -3.58 -7.09 -4.45
CA SER A 31 -3.50 -5.81 -5.15
C SER A 31 -2.24 -5.05 -4.73
N PRO A 32 -1.32 -4.69 -5.64
CA PRO A 32 -0.18 -3.83 -5.29
C PRO A 32 -0.67 -2.44 -4.91
N LEU A 33 -0.43 -2.04 -3.66
CA LEU A 33 -0.88 -0.75 -3.12
C LEU A 33 0.09 0.41 -3.43
N MET A 34 1.39 0.11 -3.50
CA MET A 34 2.45 1.09 -3.70
C MET A 34 3.75 0.39 -4.09
N LEU A 35 4.71 1.15 -4.61
CA LEU A 35 6.07 0.70 -4.87
C LEU A 35 7.06 1.70 -4.27
N PHE A 36 8.15 1.21 -3.71
CA PHE A 36 9.22 2.03 -3.15
C PHE A 36 10.54 1.75 -3.85
N ASP A 37 11.32 2.81 -4.14
CA ASP A 37 12.77 2.71 -4.38
C ASP A 37 13.46 2.72 -3.01
N CYS A 38 13.99 1.57 -2.60
CA CYS A 38 14.67 1.38 -1.33
C CYS A 38 16.17 1.25 -1.56
N ARG A 39 16.97 2.17 -1.01
CA ARG A 39 18.43 2.14 -1.09
C ARG A 39 19.02 1.99 0.29
N GLY A 40 19.47 0.77 0.59
CA GLY A 40 20.07 0.45 1.89
C GLY A 40 19.05 0.22 3.02
N TYR A 41 17.79 -0.03 2.67
CA TYR A 41 16.73 -0.51 3.56
C TYR A 41 15.95 -1.63 2.87
N GLU A 42 15.43 -2.59 3.65
CA GLU A 42 14.49 -3.63 3.19
C GLU A 42 13.23 -3.56 4.07
N PRO A 43 12.03 -3.36 3.50
CA PRO A 43 10.79 -3.39 4.26
C PRO A 43 10.47 -4.81 4.74
N ILE A 44 10.23 -5.01 6.04
CA ILE A 44 9.94 -6.34 6.62
C ILE A 44 8.47 -6.56 6.96
N GLY A 45 7.63 -5.52 6.83
CA GLY A 45 6.24 -5.59 7.21
C GLY A 45 5.49 -4.33 6.83
N PHE A 46 4.16 -4.41 6.95
CA PHE A 46 3.25 -3.32 6.65
C PHE A 46 2.17 -3.26 7.74
N ILE A 47 1.91 -2.05 8.24
CA ILE A 47 0.88 -1.79 9.24
C ILE A 47 -0.14 -0.85 8.60
N PHE A 48 -1.40 -1.26 8.59
CA PHE A 48 -2.50 -0.41 8.13
C PHE A 48 -2.70 0.75 9.12
N SER A 49 -2.72 1.98 8.60
CA SER A 49 -3.09 3.18 9.35
C SER A 49 -4.48 3.67 8.92
N THR A 50 -4.90 4.81 9.44
CA THR A 50 -6.12 5.51 9.01
C THR A 50 -5.93 6.17 7.64
N GLY A 51 -7.01 6.70 7.05
CA GLY A 51 -6.97 7.45 5.78
C GLY A 51 -7.36 6.64 4.53
N TRP A 52 -7.75 5.38 4.70
CA TRP A 52 -8.35 4.59 3.62
C TRP A 52 -9.67 5.20 3.15
N LYS A 53 -9.90 5.16 1.84
CA LYS A 53 -11.15 5.54 1.21
C LYS A 53 -11.74 4.33 0.53
N VAL A 54 -13.06 4.22 0.58
CA VAL A 54 -13.82 3.16 -0.07
C VAL A 54 -14.94 3.79 -0.88
N GLU A 55 -15.19 3.20 -2.04
CA GLU A 55 -16.33 3.54 -2.88
C GLU A 55 -17.21 2.28 -2.97
N SER A 56 -18.49 2.42 -2.63
CA SER A 56 -19.44 1.34 -2.80
C SER A 56 -19.81 1.19 -4.26
N VAL A 57 -19.94 -0.06 -4.71
CA VAL A 57 -20.49 -0.39 -6.03
C VAL A 57 -22.01 -0.17 -6.11
N SER A 58 -22.69 -0.01 -4.96
CA SER A 58 -24.13 0.16 -4.85
C SER A 58 -24.53 1.58 -4.41
N TYR A 59 -25.48 2.18 -5.14
CA TYR A 59 -26.11 3.46 -4.81
C TYR A 59 -27.20 3.36 -3.71
N PHE A 60 -27.31 2.24 -3.00
CA PHE A 60 -28.26 2.11 -1.89
C PHE A 60 -27.53 2.26 -0.56
N VAL A 61 -27.71 3.44 0.02
CA VAL A 61 -27.37 3.77 1.41
C VAL A 61 -28.07 2.77 2.33
N ILE A 62 -27.31 1.95 3.06
CA ILE A 62 -27.80 1.37 4.31
C ILE A 62 -27.04 2.12 5.41
N VAL A 63 -27.78 3.03 6.06
CA VAL A 63 -27.39 3.67 7.32
C VAL A 63 -27.45 2.63 8.43
#